data_AF-A0A7Y9NI95-F1
#
_entry.id   AF-A0A7Y9NI95-F1
#
_cell.length_a   1.000
_cell.length_b   1.000
_cell.length_c   1.000
_cell.angle_alpha   90.00
_cell.angle_beta   90.00
_cell.angle_gamma   90.00
#
_symmetry.space_group_name_H-M   'P 1'
#
loop_
_entity.id
_entity.type
_entity.pdbx_description
1 polymer ?
#
loop_
_entity_poly.entity_id
_entity_poly.type
_entity_poly.pdbx_seq_one_letter_code
_entity_poly.pdbx_strand_id
1 'polypeptide(L)'
;MSDVVAVEAQPGQPGLSQVERVVDTFVAPSKTFTDILRSTSWWLPFLLAVVVSLGVTFTIDKQVGFGRVVENVILDSPKQEEQMQSLTADERAGRMQSMSKGYKYVSYATPVIILLISAIGALINWASFNFGLGAKTTFAQMFCVWMYASLPRLLSGLLTMVTVIFGSSAESFNIKNAVGTNPAYFMPDAAPWLKTALSFFDVIGIWNLILLVIGTSIVAKVSRGKAAAVVVGWWVLIFILSVVSAAISG
;
A
#
# COMPACT_ATOMS: atom_id res chain seq x y z
N MET A 1 23.20 -14.31 19.96
CA MET A 1 23.88 -13.12 20.51
C MET A 1 24.47 -12.36 19.35
N SER A 2 24.48 -11.02 19.46
CA SER A 2 25.06 -10.04 18.53
C SER A 2 24.29 -9.79 17.23
N ASP A 3 23.51 -8.69 17.24
CA ASP A 3 23.42 -7.70 16.14
C ASP A 3 22.42 -6.58 16.50
N VAL A 4 22.43 -6.15 17.76
CA VAL A 4 21.87 -4.85 18.14
C VAL A 4 23.04 -3.90 18.26
N VAL A 5 23.68 -3.58 17.13
CA VAL A 5 24.40 -2.31 17.04
C VAL A 5 23.34 -1.28 16.67
N ALA A 6 22.49 -0.95 17.65
CA ALA A 6 21.81 0.32 17.61
C ALA A 6 22.94 1.35 17.60
N VAL A 7 23.14 2.04 16.48
CA VAL A 7 24.01 3.21 16.45
C VAL A 7 23.35 4.19 17.40
N GLU A 8 23.81 4.22 18.66
CA GLU A 8 23.38 5.21 19.62
C GLU A 8 23.66 6.57 19.01
N ALA A 9 22.61 7.39 18.90
CA ALA A 9 22.75 8.74 18.38
C ALA A 9 23.78 9.48 19.26
N GLN A 10 24.93 9.83 18.67
CA GLN A 10 25.96 10.57 19.39
C GLN A 10 25.36 11.88 19.90
N PRO A 11 25.50 12.20 21.21
CA PRO A 11 25.03 13.46 21.75
C PRO A 11 25.70 14.62 21.01
N GLY A 12 24.91 15.42 20.29
CA GLY A 12 25.40 16.64 19.61
C GLY A 12 25.28 16.66 18.08
N GLN A 13 24.99 15.55 17.40
CA GLN A 13 24.68 15.61 15.96
C GLN A 13 23.24 16.11 15.72
N PRO A 14 23.02 17.06 14.79
CA PRO A 14 21.67 17.48 14.41
C PRO A 14 20.85 16.26 13.92
N GLY A 15 19.55 16.27 14.20
CA GLY A 15 18.64 15.26 13.65
C GLY A 15 18.52 15.38 12.14
N LEU A 16 18.10 14.30 11.47
CA LEU A 16 17.91 14.33 10.02
C LEU A 16 16.76 15.28 9.64
N SER A 17 16.94 16.04 8.57
CA SER A 17 15.86 16.72 7.88
C SER A 17 14.87 15.72 7.30
N GLN A 18 13.65 16.17 6.96
CA GLN A 18 12.65 15.28 6.36
C GLN A 18 13.11 14.75 4.99
N VAL A 19 13.83 15.56 4.21
CA VAL A 19 14.37 15.14 2.90
C VAL A 19 15.44 14.05 3.08
N GLU A 20 16.35 14.23 4.04
CA GLU A 20 17.34 13.20 4.37
C GLU A 20 16.67 11.91 4.82
N ARG A 21 15.63 11.97 5.68
CA ARG A 21 14.86 10.79 6.09
C ARG A 21 14.22 10.07 4.90
N VAL A 22 13.68 10.81 3.93
CA VAL A 22 13.11 10.22 2.70
C VAL A 22 14.20 9.50 1.91
N VAL A 23 15.32 10.17 1.63
CA VAL A 23 16.45 9.58 0.87
C VAL A 23 17.02 8.36 1.60
N ASP A 24 17.35 8.51 2.88
CA ASP A 24 17.90 7.45 3.72
C ASP A 24 16.96 6.26 3.82
N THR A 25 15.64 6.42 3.72
CA THR A 25 14.71 5.25 3.70
C THR A 25 15.03 4.28 2.55
N PHE A 26 15.54 4.78 1.42
CA PHE A 26 15.90 3.95 0.27
C PHE A 26 17.33 3.44 0.35
N VAL A 27 18.28 4.27 0.82
CA VAL A 27 19.72 3.96 0.73
C VAL A 27 20.37 3.54 2.05
N ALA A 28 19.83 3.99 3.18
CA ALA A 28 20.35 3.75 4.52
C ALA A 28 19.22 3.68 5.56
N PRO A 29 18.21 2.78 5.41
CA PRO A 29 16.93 2.87 6.13
C PRO A 29 17.06 2.89 7.65
N SER A 30 18.06 2.20 8.19
CA SER A 30 18.36 2.20 9.62
C SER A 30 18.60 3.61 10.17
N LYS A 31 19.17 4.53 9.40
CA LYS A 31 19.38 5.93 9.82
C LYS A 31 18.04 6.65 10.02
N THR A 32 17.16 6.59 9.02
CA THR A 32 15.81 7.17 9.11
C THR A 32 15.06 6.63 10.32
N PHE A 33 14.99 5.31 10.46
CA PHE A 33 14.21 4.69 11.54
C PHE A 33 14.82 4.89 12.93
N THR A 34 16.13 5.06 13.03
CA THR A 34 16.77 5.47 14.30
C THR A 34 16.44 6.92 14.64
N ASP A 35 16.42 7.82 13.65
CA ASP A 35 16.07 9.22 13.85
C ASP A 35 14.60 9.43 14.27
N ILE A 36 13.70 8.47 13.99
CA ILE A 36 12.32 8.46 14.51
C ILE A 36 12.27 8.43 16.04
N LEU A 37 13.29 7.86 16.71
CA LEU A 37 13.38 7.89 18.17
C LEU A 37 13.56 9.32 18.71
N ARG A 38 14.06 10.26 17.88
CA ARG A 38 14.25 11.68 18.23
C ARG A 38 13.02 12.52 17.88
N SER A 39 12.40 12.25 16.73
CA SER A 39 11.21 12.97 16.26
C SER A 39 10.32 12.09 15.39
N THR A 40 9.03 12.06 15.71
CA THR A 40 8.02 11.25 15.02
C THR A 40 7.33 12.00 13.87
N SER A 41 7.96 13.04 13.33
CA SER A 41 7.42 13.80 12.19
C SER A 41 7.27 12.92 10.95
N TRP A 42 6.05 12.88 10.39
CA TRP A 42 5.63 11.99 9.30
C TRP A 42 5.01 12.73 8.11
N TRP A 43 4.98 14.06 8.14
CA TRP A 43 4.22 14.84 7.17
C TRP A 43 4.77 14.72 5.73
N LEU A 44 6.09 14.60 5.55
CA LEU A 44 6.68 14.58 4.22
C LEU A 44 6.33 13.29 3.44
N PRO A 45 6.52 12.07 3.98
CA PRO A 45 6.04 10.87 3.27
C PRO A 45 4.54 10.92 2.98
N PHE A 46 3.73 11.53 3.87
CA PHE A 46 2.30 11.74 3.59
C PHE A 46 2.06 12.70 2.43
N LEU A 47 2.72 13.86 2.42
CA LEU A 47 2.60 14.85 1.34
C LEU A 47 2.96 14.25 -0.01
N LEU A 48 4.05 13.48 -0.07
CA LEU A 48 4.44 12.77 -1.29
C LEU A 48 3.37 11.76 -1.73
N ALA A 49 2.78 11.02 -0.79
CA ALA A 49 1.67 10.12 -1.08
C ALA A 49 0.42 10.87 -1.59
N VAL A 50 0.10 12.05 -1.05
CA VAL A 50 -0.99 12.90 -1.55
C VAL A 50 -0.72 13.32 -2.99
N VAL A 51 0.46 13.88 -3.26
CA VAL A 51 0.81 14.36 -4.61
C VAL A 51 0.76 13.22 -5.63
N VAL A 52 1.36 12.08 -5.32
CA VAL A 52 1.38 10.93 -6.25
C VAL A 52 -0.01 10.34 -6.44
N SER A 53 -0.79 10.14 -5.37
CA SER A 53 -2.13 9.55 -5.49
C SER A 53 -3.10 10.46 -6.24
N LEU A 54 -3.07 11.78 -6.00
CA LEU A 54 -3.88 12.72 -6.78
C LEU A 54 -3.40 12.81 -8.23
N GLY A 55 -2.10 12.74 -8.48
CA GLY A 55 -1.53 12.67 -9.83
C GLY A 55 -2.03 11.44 -10.59
N VAL A 56 -2.01 10.26 -9.95
CA VAL A 56 -2.57 9.01 -10.51
C VAL A 56 -4.06 9.18 -10.82
N THR A 57 -4.85 9.62 -9.83
CA THR A 57 -6.30 9.80 -9.99
C THR A 57 -6.63 10.76 -11.13
N PHE A 58 -5.94 11.90 -11.19
CA PHE A 58 -6.12 12.88 -12.27
C PHE A 58 -5.76 12.29 -13.64
N THR A 59 -4.65 11.55 -13.71
CA THR A 59 -4.20 10.89 -14.95
C THR A 59 -5.22 9.86 -15.43
N ILE A 60 -5.78 9.03 -14.53
CA ILE A 60 -6.84 8.08 -14.85
C ILE A 60 -8.10 8.82 -15.32
N ASP A 61 -8.55 9.86 -14.62
CA ASP A 61 -9.74 10.64 -14.97
C ASP A 61 -9.64 11.26 -16.38
N LYS A 62 -8.42 11.67 -16.78
CA LYS A 62 -8.16 12.31 -18.08
C LYS A 62 -7.90 11.35 -19.23
N GLN A 63 -7.12 10.29 -19.01
CA GLN A 63 -6.67 9.40 -20.08
C GLN A 63 -7.58 8.18 -20.27
N VAL A 64 -8.23 7.71 -19.20
CA VAL A 64 -9.09 6.51 -19.22
C VAL A 64 -10.56 6.89 -19.03
N GLY A 65 -10.83 7.75 -18.04
CA GLY A 65 -12.17 8.07 -17.58
C GLY A 65 -12.78 6.96 -16.72
N PHE A 66 -13.50 7.35 -15.66
CA PHE A 66 -14.07 6.39 -14.71
C PHE A 66 -15.20 5.50 -15.28
N GLY A 67 -15.80 5.89 -16.40
CA GLY A 67 -16.73 5.02 -17.14
C GLY A 67 -16.04 3.77 -17.67
N ARG A 68 -14.91 3.93 -18.37
CA ARG A 68 -14.11 2.81 -18.89
C ARG A 68 -13.50 1.98 -17.76
N VAL A 69 -13.08 2.61 -16.66
CA VAL A 69 -12.65 1.87 -15.45
C VAL A 69 -13.75 0.93 -14.96
N VAL A 70 -15.00 1.39 -14.88
CA VAL A 70 -16.13 0.56 -14.44
C VAL A 70 -16.43 -0.55 -15.43
N GLU A 71 -16.40 -0.27 -16.73
CA GLU A 71 -16.55 -1.30 -17.78
C GLU A 71 -15.52 -2.41 -17.60
N ASN A 72 -14.23 -2.06 -17.45
CA ASN A 72 -13.16 -3.02 -17.26
C ASN A 72 -13.30 -3.82 -15.96
N VAL A 73 -13.78 -3.18 -14.87
CA VAL A 73 -14.05 -3.85 -13.59
C VAL A 73 -15.18 -4.88 -13.71
N ILE A 74 -16.24 -4.55 -14.45
CA ILE A 74 -17.37 -5.46 -14.68
C ILE A 74 -16.91 -6.66 -15.52
N LEU A 75 -16.15 -6.42 -16.59
CA LEU A 75 -15.60 -7.47 -17.46
C LEU A 75 -14.63 -8.41 -16.71
N ASP A 76 -13.87 -7.90 -15.75
CA ASP A 76 -12.97 -8.70 -14.91
C ASP A 76 -13.73 -9.51 -13.82
N SER A 77 -15.05 -9.38 -13.72
CA SER A 77 -15.88 -10.04 -12.70
C SER A 77 -17.11 -10.72 -13.31
N PRO A 78 -17.07 -12.05 -13.56
CA PRO A 78 -18.20 -12.78 -14.15
C PRO A 78 -19.53 -12.58 -13.41
N LYS A 79 -19.48 -12.54 -12.08
CA LYS A 79 -20.63 -12.29 -11.23
C LYS A 79 -21.24 -10.89 -11.42
N GLN A 80 -20.40 -9.86 -11.58
CA GLN A 80 -20.90 -8.51 -11.85
C GLN A 80 -21.43 -8.41 -13.27
N GLU A 81 -20.78 -9.06 -14.23
CA GLU A 81 -21.23 -9.11 -15.60
C GLU A 81 -22.62 -9.75 -15.71
N GLU A 82 -22.83 -10.93 -15.12
CA GLU A 82 -24.13 -11.61 -15.09
C GLU A 82 -25.20 -10.72 -14.44
N GLN A 83 -24.86 -10.09 -13.31
CA GLN A 83 -25.76 -9.17 -12.62
C GLN A 83 -26.10 -7.93 -13.46
N MET A 84 -25.19 -7.46 -14.31
CA MET A 84 -25.44 -6.34 -15.21
C MET A 84 -26.27 -6.76 -16.42
N GLN A 85 -26.09 -7.99 -16.89
CA GLN A 85 -26.85 -8.58 -17.99
C GLN A 85 -28.33 -8.79 -17.61
N SER A 86 -28.63 -9.09 -16.35
CA SER A 86 -30.00 -9.28 -15.85
C SER A 86 -30.83 -8.00 -15.69
N LEU A 87 -30.24 -6.81 -15.89
CA LEU A 87 -30.92 -5.51 -15.75
C LEU A 87 -31.50 -5.02 -17.08
N THR A 88 -32.54 -4.19 -17.01
CA THR A 88 -33.01 -3.41 -18.17
C THR A 88 -31.96 -2.39 -18.62
N ALA A 89 -32.09 -1.86 -19.83
CA ALA A 89 -31.12 -0.90 -20.38
C ALA A 89 -30.98 0.36 -19.53
N ASP A 90 -32.10 0.92 -19.05
CA ASP A 90 -32.11 2.13 -18.22
C ASP A 90 -31.51 1.89 -16.83
N GLU A 91 -31.83 0.75 -16.21
CA GLU A 91 -31.24 0.35 -14.92
C GLU A 91 -29.73 0.12 -15.04
N ARG A 92 -29.30 -0.51 -16.12
CA ARG A 92 -27.87 -0.74 -16.41
C ARG A 92 -27.14 0.60 -16.54
N ALA A 93 -27.67 1.53 -17.32
CA ALA A 93 -27.09 2.86 -17.50
C ALA A 93 -27.00 3.63 -16.17
N GLY A 94 -28.07 3.64 -15.37
CA GLY A 94 -28.10 4.26 -14.04
C GLY A 94 -27.08 3.64 -13.07
N ARG A 95 -26.93 2.31 -13.08
CA ARG A 95 -25.94 1.60 -12.26
C ARG A 95 -24.51 1.92 -12.70
N MET A 96 -24.22 1.89 -14.01
CA MET A 96 -22.89 2.26 -14.53
C MET A 96 -22.50 3.68 -14.15
N GLN A 97 -23.43 4.64 -14.27
CA GLN A 97 -23.19 6.03 -13.88
C GLN A 97 -22.90 6.16 -12.38
N SER A 98 -23.66 5.46 -11.54
CA SER A 98 -23.49 5.47 -10.09
C SER A 98 -22.15 4.86 -9.68
N MET A 99 -21.77 3.73 -10.27
CA MET A 99 -20.47 3.10 -10.06
C MET A 99 -19.33 4.02 -10.51
N SER A 100 -19.46 4.68 -11.66
CA SER A 100 -18.43 5.59 -12.18
C SER A 100 -18.20 6.77 -11.24
N LYS A 101 -19.28 7.37 -10.70
CA LYS A 101 -19.19 8.40 -9.66
C LYS A 101 -18.56 7.87 -8.39
N GLY A 102 -18.94 6.67 -7.95
CA GLY A 102 -18.37 6.00 -6.79
C GLY A 102 -16.86 5.82 -6.90
N TYR A 103 -16.39 5.20 -7.99
CA TYR A 103 -14.96 5.03 -8.28
C TYR A 103 -14.22 6.35 -8.34
N LYS A 104 -14.81 7.38 -8.97
CA LYS A 104 -14.24 8.73 -9.03
C LYS A 104 -14.04 9.29 -7.62
N TYR A 105 -15.09 9.35 -6.81
CA TYR A 105 -15.01 9.93 -5.47
C TYR A 105 -14.06 9.17 -4.55
N VAL A 106 -14.09 7.83 -4.58
CA VAL A 106 -13.16 7.00 -3.80
C VAL A 106 -11.72 7.25 -4.24
N SER A 107 -11.45 7.35 -5.55
CA SER A 107 -10.10 7.63 -6.05
C SER A 107 -9.58 8.99 -5.60
N TYR A 108 -10.41 10.03 -5.64
CA TYR A 108 -10.03 11.36 -5.11
C TYR A 108 -9.93 11.40 -3.57
N ALA A 109 -10.62 10.51 -2.85
CA ALA A 109 -10.50 10.34 -1.41
C ALA A 109 -9.27 9.50 -0.98
N THR A 110 -8.49 8.96 -1.94
CA THR A 110 -7.33 8.09 -1.69
C THR A 110 -6.33 8.65 -0.66
N PRO A 111 -5.96 9.95 -0.66
CA PRO A 111 -5.10 10.51 0.38
C PRO A 111 -5.60 10.26 1.81
N VAL A 112 -6.91 10.43 2.04
CA VAL A 112 -7.53 10.20 3.36
C VAL A 112 -7.54 8.71 3.67
N ILE A 113 -7.86 7.87 2.68
CA ILE A 113 -7.85 6.41 2.82
C ILE A 113 -6.45 5.91 3.19
N ILE A 114 -5.40 6.42 2.55
CA ILE A 114 -4.00 6.11 2.87
C ILE A 114 -3.70 6.44 4.33
N LEU A 115 -4.13 7.61 4.81
CA LEU A 115 -3.91 8.03 6.19
C LEU A 115 -4.63 7.10 7.18
N LEU A 116 -5.89 6.75 6.90
CA LEU A 116 -6.70 5.84 7.72
C LEU A 116 -6.11 4.43 7.78
N ILE A 117 -5.77 3.85 6.63
CA ILE A 117 -5.14 2.51 6.56
C ILE A 117 -3.80 2.53 7.28
N SER A 118 -3.02 3.59 7.13
CA SER A 118 -1.75 3.75 7.84
C SER A 118 -1.92 3.82 9.35
N ALA A 119 -2.96 4.53 9.81
CA ALA A 119 -3.27 4.62 11.24
C ALA A 119 -3.70 3.25 11.80
N ILE A 120 -4.53 2.51 11.08
CA ILE A 120 -4.96 1.16 11.48
C ILE A 120 -3.77 0.20 11.51
N GLY A 121 -2.95 0.19 10.46
CA GLY A 121 -1.76 -0.67 10.39
C GLY A 121 -0.72 -0.35 11.48
N ALA A 122 -0.52 0.94 11.77
CA ALA A 122 0.33 1.38 12.87
C ALA A 122 -0.25 1.00 14.24
N LEU A 123 -1.58 1.10 14.42
CA LEU A 123 -2.26 0.71 15.65
C LEU A 123 -2.12 -0.79 15.92
N ILE A 124 -2.32 -1.62 14.90
CA ILE A 124 -2.17 -3.08 14.99
C ILE A 124 -0.72 -3.43 15.34
N ASN A 125 0.27 -2.82 14.69
CA ASN A 125 1.68 -3.04 15.03
C ASN A 125 1.97 -2.58 16.46
N TRP A 126 1.61 -1.35 16.81
CA TRP A 126 1.80 -0.81 18.15
C TRP A 126 1.23 -1.74 19.24
N ALA A 127 0.00 -2.22 19.06
CA ALA A 127 -0.62 -3.18 19.97
C ALA A 127 0.14 -4.51 20.00
N SER A 128 0.49 -5.06 18.84
CA SER A 128 1.22 -6.34 18.74
C SER A 128 2.58 -6.30 19.42
N PHE A 129 3.34 -5.22 19.24
CA PHE A 129 4.65 -5.08 19.87
C PHE A 129 4.54 -4.81 21.38
N ASN A 130 3.65 -3.93 21.82
CA ASN A 130 3.54 -3.60 23.23
C ASN A 130 2.88 -4.70 24.07
N PHE A 131 1.76 -5.27 23.61
CA PHE A 131 1.04 -6.31 24.35
C PHE A 131 1.57 -7.72 24.06
N GLY A 132 2.03 -7.98 22.83
CA GLY A 132 2.53 -9.31 22.45
C GLY A 132 3.99 -9.54 22.83
N LEU A 133 4.85 -8.51 22.77
CA LEU A 133 6.29 -8.62 23.03
C LEU A 133 6.77 -7.82 24.24
N GLY A 134 5.88 -7.11 24.94
CA GLY A 134 6.24 -6.26 26.09
C GLY A 134 7.08 -5.04 25.72
N ALA A 135 7.07 -4.61 24.46
CA ALA A 135 7.78 -3.41 24.02
C ALA A 135 7.18 -2.14 24.66
N LYS A 136 7.95 -1.04 24.63
CA LYS A 136 7.55 0.27 25.18
C LYS A 136 7.53 1.33 24.09
N THR A 137 6.78 1.07 23.02
CA THR A 137 6.66 1.97 21.87
C THR A 137 5.43 2.86 21.99
N THR A 138 5.43 3.99 21.28
CA THR A 138 4.25 4.85 21.14
C THR A 138 3.59 4.66 19.79
N PHE A 139 2.29 4.95 19.70
CA PHE A 139 1.56 4.95 18.43
C PHE A 139 2.24 5.88 17.41
N ALA A 140 2.67 7.07 17.84
CA ALA A 140 3.33 8.05 16.97
C ALA A 140 4.62 7.50 16.34
N GLN A 141 5.41 6.70 17.07
CA GLN A 141 6.61 6.08 16.51
C GLN A 141 6.24 5.01 15.46
N MET A 142 5.26 4.15 15.76
CA MET A 142 4.80 3.11 14.83
C MET A 142 4.16 3.71 13.57
N PHE A 143 3.39 4.78 13.74
CA PHE A 143 2.79 5.52 12.64
C PHE A 143 3.86 6.19 11.76
N CYS A 144 4.86 6.83 12.37
CA CYS A 144 5.99 7.39 11.63
C CYS A 144 6.76 6.31 10.86
N VAL A 145 7.05 5.15 11.48
CA VAL A 145 7.66 3.99 10.80
C VAL A 145 6.82 3.55 9.61
N TRP A 146 5.50 3.41 9.78
CA TRP A 146 4.59 3.00 8.71
C TRP A 146 4.62 3.96 7.52
N MET A 147 4.58 5.26 7.79
CA MET A 147 4.59 6.30 6.76
C MET A 147 5.89 6.28 5.95
N TYR A 148 7.05 6.20 6.60
CA TYR A 148 8.33 6.10 5.91
C TYR A 148 8.51 4.76 5.18
N ALA A 149 8.16 3.63 5.81
CA ALA A 149 8.25 2.31 5.18
C ALA A 149 7.33 2.17 3.94
N SER A 150 6.31 3.03 3.82
CA SER A 150 5.41 3.09 2.67
C SER A 150 5.94 3.87 1.48
N LEU A 151 7.08 4.58 1.60
CA LEU A 151 7.66 5.36 0.51
C LEU A 151 7.92 4.57 -0.79
N PRO A 152 8.34 3.29 -0.78
CA PRO A 152 8.47 2.52 -2.02
C PRO A 152 7.17 2.41 -2.83
N ARG A 153 5.99 2.48 -2.19
CA ARG A 153 4.69 2.44 -2.88
C ARG A 153 4.46 3.63 -3.82
N LEU A 154 5.18 4.74 -3.60
CA LEU A 154 5.15 5.87 -4.53
C LEU A 154 5.63 5.45 -5.93
N LEU A 155 6.58 4.51 -6.02
CA LEU A 155 7.06 3.97 -7.29
C LEU A 155 5.93 3.29 -8.07
N SER A 156 5.05 2.52 -7.40
CA SER A 156 3.88 1.92 -8.05
C SER A 156 2.95 2.99 -8.63
N GLY A 157 2.73 4.09 -7.90
CA GLY A 157 1.91 5.22 -8.37
C GLY A 157 2.54 5.93 -9.57
N LEU A 158 3.84 6.19 -9.53
CA LEU A 158 4.58 6.77 -10.66
C LEU A 158 4.53 5.86 -11.90
N LEU A 159 4.77 4.56 -11.71
CA LEU A 159 4.67 3.57 -12.79
C LEU A 159 3.24 3.47 -13.35
N THR A 160 2.23 3.61 -12.50
CA THR A 160 0.82 3.65 -12.93
C THR A 160 0.57 4.88 -13.81
N MET A 161 1.05 6.05 -13.42
CA MET A 161 0.93 7.26 -14.26
C MET A 161 1.62 7.07 -15.61
N VAL A 162 2.86 6.56 -15.64
CA VAL A 162 3.59 6.27 -16.87
C VAL A 162 2.80 5.28 -17.75
N THR A 163 2.28 4.21 -17.16
CA THR A 163 1.50 3.19 -17.87
C THR A 163 0.20 3.77 -18.45
N VAL A 164 -0.47 4.66 -17.74
CA VAL A 164 -1.71 5.28 -18.23
C VAL A 164 -1.44 6.34 -19.30
N ILE A 165 -0.34 7.09 -19.20
CA ILE A 165 0.00 8.15 -20.17
C ILE A 165 0.54 7.56 -21.49
N PHE A 166 1.37 6.53 -21.41
CA PHE A 166 2.09 5.98 -22.56
C PHE A 166 1.62 4.59 -22.98
N GLY A 167 0.74 3.94 -22.19
CA GLY A 167 0.18 2.62 -22.51
C GLY A 167 -0.77 2.69 -23.69
N SER A 168 -0.74 1.63 -24.50
CA SER A 168 -1.35 1.61 -25.84
C SER A 168 -2.86 1.36 -25.88
N SER A 169 -3.54 1.04 -24.77
CA SER A 169 -5.00 1.08 -24.74
C SER A 169 -5.58 1.32 -23.34
N ALA A 170 -6.47 2.32 -23.24
CA ALA A 170 -7.35 2.48 -22.08
C ALA A 170 -8.29 1.26 -21.91
N GLU A 171 -8.47 0.47 -22.97
CA GLU A 171 -9.35 -0.69 -23.00
C GLU A 171 -8.86 -1.84 -22.12
N SER A 172 -7.54 -2.04 -22.00
CA SER A 172 -6.98 -3.09 -21.13
C SER A 172 -6.52 -2.56 -19.76
N PHE A 173 -6.87 -1.32 -19.41
CA PHE A 173 -6.45 -0.75 -18.13
C PHE A 173 -7.14 -1.45 -16.95
N ASN A 174 -6.33 -2.11 -16.12
CA ASN A 174 -6.80 -2.72 -14.88
C ASN A 174 -6.44 -1.84 -13.67
N ILE A 175 -7.44 -1.14 -13.12
CA ILE A 175 -7.23 -0.27 -11.95
C ILE A 175 -6.77 -1.01 -10.69
N LYS A 176 -7.04 -2.32 -10.59
CA LYS A 176 -6.64 -3.14 -9.44
C LYS A 176 -5.19 -3.65 -9.56
N ASN A 177 -4.65 -3.71 -10.77
CA ASN A 177 -3.29 -4.18 -11.03
C ASN A 177 -2.70 -3.48 -12.25
N ALA A 178 -2.44 -2.18 -12.12
CA ALA A 178 -2.06 -1.33 -13.25
C ALA A 178 -0.60 -1.52 -13.71
N VAL A 179 0.25 -2.14 -12.89
CA VAL A 179 1.70 -2.23 -13.12
C VAL A 179 2.21 -3.64 -12.85
N GLY A 180 3.17 -4.10 -13.64
CA GLY A 180 3.76 -5.44 -13.56
C GLY A 180 4.78 -5.62 -12.43
N THR A 181 4.38 -5.34 -11.19
CA THR A 181 5.25 -5.48 -10.00
C THR A 181 5.03 -6.79 -9.23
N ASN A 182 4.06 -7.60 -9.69
CA ASN A 182 3.71 -8.91 -9.15
C ASN A 182 3.34 -9.89 -10.29
N PRO A 183 3.43 -11.22 -10.06
CA PRO A 183 3.10 -12.22 -11.08
C PRO A 183 1.65 -12.18 -11.59
N ALA A 184 0.68 -11.70 -10.80
CA ALA A 184 -0.73 -11.68 -11.20
C ALA A 184 -0.96 -10.79 -12.44
N TYR A 185 -0.11 -9.78 -12.65
CA TYR A 185 -0.18 -8.90 -13.81
C TYR A 185 0.00 -9.66 -15.14
N PHE A 186 0.83 -10.70 -15.12
CA PHE A 186 1.17 -11.49 -16.31
C PHE A 186 0.25 -12.70 -16.49
N MET A 187 -0.76 -12.86 -15.62
CA MET A 187 -1.70 -13.98 -15.64
C MET A 187 -3.15 -13.50 -15.56
N PRO A 188 -3.63 -12.70 -16.54
CA PRO A 188 -4.96 -12.09 -16.50
C PRO A 188 -6.10 -13.13 -16.46
N ASP A 189 -5.89 -14.27 -17.10
CA ASP A 189 -6.85 -15.38 -17.22
C ASP A 189 -6.84 -16.35 -16.03
N ALA A 190 -5.99 -16.10 -15.01
CA ALA A 190 -5.96 -16.93 -13.82
C ALA A 190 -7.26 -16.81 -13.01
N ALA A 191 -7.61 -17.87 -12.28
CA ALA A 191 -8.76 -17.87 -11.38
C ALA A 191 -8.65 -16.73 -10.32
N PRO A 192 -9.77 -16.14 -9.84
CA PRO A 192 -9.75 -14.99 -8.93
C PRO A 192 -8.91 -15.19 -7.65
N TRP A 193 -8.99 -16.37 -7.05
CA TRP A 193 -8.18 -16.72 -5.87
C TRP A 193 -6.68 -16.77 -6.18
N LEU A 194 -6.31 -17.24 -7.37
CA LEU A 194 -4.91 -17.33 -7.81
C LEU A 194 -4.38 -15.95 -8.18
N LYS A 195 -5.15 -15.12 -8.88
CA LYS A 195 -4.82 -13.70 -9.10
C LYS A 195 -4.59 -12.98 -7.77
N THR A 196 -5.44 -13.23 -6.77
CA THR A 196 -5.28 -12.69 -5.42
C THR A 196 -4.00 -13.21 -4.76
N ALA A 197 -3.73 -14.51 -4.80
CA ALA A 197 -2.52 -15.06 -4.21
C ALA A 197 -1.24 -14.50 -4.85
N LEU A 198 -1.21 -14.42 -6.18
CA LEU A 198 -0.07 -13.92 -6.95
C LEU A 198 0.18 -12.42 -6.73
N SER A 199 -0.86 -11.62 -6.47
CA SER A 199 -0.70 -10.17 -6.25
C SER A 199 -0.03 -9.83 -4.90
N PHE A 200 -0.05 -10.74 -3.92
CA PHE A 200 0.65 -10.56 -2.66
C PHE A 200 2.17 -10.62 -2.82
N PHE A 201 2.67 -11.37 -3.80
CA PHE A 201 4.09 -11.48 -4.11
C PHE A 201 4.55 -10.33 -5.01
N ASP A 202 4.40 -9.13 -4.49
CA ASP A 202 4.75 -7.87 -5.15
C ASP A 202 6.12 -7.39 -4.67
N VAL A 203 7.02 -7.04 -5.61
CA VAL A 203 8.40 -6.62 -5.28
C VAL A 203 8.41 -5.36 -4.41
N ILE A 204 7.52 -4.40 -4.67
CA ILE A 204 7.39 -3.16 -3.89
C ILE A 204 6.73 -3.45 -2.54
N GLY A 205 5.76 -4.36 -2.51
CA GLY A 205 5.15 -4.87 -1.27
C GLY A 205 6.16 -5.53 -0.35
N ILE A 206 7.02 -6.40 -0.89
CA ILE A 206 8.09 -7.09 -0.14
C ILE A 206 9.12 -6.08 0.37
N TRP A 207 9.50 -5.08 -0.43
CA TRP A 207 10.38 -4.00 0.03
C TRP A 207 9.76 -3.24 1.21
N ASN A 208 8.48 -2.88 1.14
CA ASN A 208 7.77 -2.25 2.26
C ASN A 208 7.81 -3.13 3.52
N LEU A 209 7.56 -4.44 3.41
CA LEU A 209 7.67 -5.37 4.54
C LEU A 209 9.07 -5.36 5.17
N ILE A 210 10.12 -5.38 4.35
CA ILE A 210 11.51 -5.32 4.83
C ILE A 210 11.73 -4.02 5.62
N LEU A 211 11.28 -2.87 5.10
CA LEU A 211 11.38 -1.59 5.79
C LEU A 211 10.59 -1.54 7.09
N LEU A 212 9.38 -2.11 7.12
CA LEU A 212 8.59 -2.24 8.34
C LEU A 212 9.32 -3.08 9.39
N VAL A 213 9.92 -4.21 9.00
CA VAL A 213 10.71 -5.05 9.92
C VAL A 213 11.90 -4.28 10.49
N ILE A 214 12.64 -3.57 9.65
CA ILE A 214 13.78 -2.75 10.10
C ILE A 214 13.29 -1.68 11.07
N GLY A 215 12.30 -0.87 10.67
CA GLY A 215 11.84 0.27 11.45
C GLY A 215 11.20 -0.13 12.78
N THR A 216 10.36 -1.16 12.77
CA THR A 216 9.73 -1.66 14.00
C THR A 216 10.74 -2.33 14.93
N SER A 217 11.76 -3.04 14.41
CA SER A 217 12.82 -3.60 15.25
C SER A 217 13.60 -2.53 16.03
N ILE A 218 13.89 -1.39 15.38
CA ILE A 218 14.62 -0.27 15.97
C ILE A 218 13.75 0.43 17.02
N VAL A 219 12.52 0.82 16.65
CA VAL A 219 11.61 1.56 17.53
C VAL A 219 11.18 0.71 18.72
N ALA A 220 10.88 -0.57 18.51
CA ALA A 220 10.49 -1.49 19.58
C ALA A 220 11.67 -2.06 20.36
N LYS A 221 12.91 -1.82 19.92
CA LYS A 221 14.14 -2.34 20.54
C LYS A 221 14.09 -3.86 20.71
N VAL A 222 13.59 -4.56 19.69
CA VAL A 222 13.55 -6.02 19.63
C VAL A 222 14.45 -6.53 18.50
N SER A 223 14.81 -7.82 18.54
CA SER A 223 15.58 -8.41 17.44
C SER A 223 14.77 -8.37 16.13
N ARG A 224 15.47 -8.25 14.99
CA ARG A 224 14.85 -8.29 13.66
C ARG A 224 13.97 -9.51 13.45
N GLY A 225 14.36 -10.67 13.98
CA GLY A 225 13.54 -11.89 13.91
C GLY A 225 12.19 -11.77 14.65
N LYS A 226 12.16 -11.15 15.83
CA LYS A 226 10.90 -10.88 16.55
C LYS A 226 10.03 -9.87 15.80
N ALA A 227 10.63 -8.81 15.27
CA ALA A 227 9.91 -7.85 14.45
C ALA A 227 9.34 -8.48 13.16
N ALA A 228 10.13 -9.32 12.49
CA ALA A 228 9.70 -10.06 11.31
C ALA A 228 8.53 -11.00 11.63
N ALA A 229 8.58 -11.74 12.74
CA ALA A 229 7.49 -12.61 13.15
C ALA A 229 6.15 -11.85 13.29
N VAL A 230 6.17 -10.64 13.86
CA VAL A 230 4.97 -9.79 14.00
C VAL A 230 4.51 -9.25 12.63
N VAL A 231 5.41 -8.57 11.91
CA VAL A 231 5.06 -7.88 10.65
C VAL A 231 4.65 -8.88 9.57
N VAL A 232 5.46 -9.92 9.37
CA VAL A 232 5.18 -10.97 8.38
C VAL A 232 4.01 -11.84 8.83
N GLY A 233 3.84 -12.07 10.14
CA GLY A 233 2.67 -12.81 10.67
C GLY A 233 1.35 -12.16 10.29
N TRP A 234 1.23 -10.84 10.46
CA TRP A 234 0.05 -10.09 10.01
C TRP A 234 -0.11 -10.10 8.48
N TRP A 235 0.99 -9.98 7.74
CA TRP A 235 0.95 -10.04 6.28
C TRP A 235 0.46 -11.42 5.78
N VAL A 236 0.95 -12.53 6.36
CA VAL A 236 0.50 -13.89 6.05
C VAL A 236 -0.97 -14.09 6.42
N LEU A 237 -1.41 -13.55 7.57
CA LEU A 237 -2.82 -13.63 7.95
C LEU A 237 -3.72 -12.92 6.93
N ILE A 238 -3.36 -11.69 6.54
CA ILE A 238 -4.10 -10.93 5.52
C ILE A 238 -4.08 -11.66 4.16
N PHE A 239 -2.95 -12.27 3.79
CA PHE A 239 -2.82 -13.12 2.61
C PHE A 239 -3.82 -14.26 2.62
N ILE A 240 -3.84 -15.08 3.67
CA ILE A 240 -4.74 -16.23 3.79
C ILE A 240 -6.20 -15.77 3.72
N LEU A 241 -6.57 -14.75 4.50
CA LEU A 241 -7.94 -14.22 4.52
C LEU A 241 -8.38 -13.70 3.15
N SER A 242 -7.50 -13.02 2.42
CA SER A 242 -7.79 -12.48 1.10
C SER A 242 -7.98 -13.59 0.05
N VAL A 243 -7.09 -14.60 0.06
CA VAL A 243 -7.19 -15.74 -0.87
C VAL A 243 -8.45 -16.57 -0.59
N VAL A 244 -8.76 -16.84 0.68
CA VAL A 244 -9.98 -17.57 1.08
C VAL A 244 -11.22 -16.77 0.67
N SER A 245 -11.25 -15.46 0.94
CA SER A 245 -12.36 -14.61 0.51
C SER A 245 -12.55 -14.65 -1.00
N ALA A 246 -11.46 -14.53 -1.77
CA ALA A 246 -11.52 -14.57 -3.23
C ALA A 246 -11.98 -15.93 -3.77
N ALA A 247 -11.63 -17.03 -3.10
CA ALA A 247 -12.08 -18.38 -3.45
C ALA A 247 -13.58 -18.60 -3.16
N ILE A 248 -14.15 -17.92 -2.16
CA ILE A 248 -15.58 -18.01 -1.82
C ILE A 248 -16.41 -17.06 -2.69
N SER A 249 -15.86 -15.90 -3.06
CA SER A 249 -16.59 -14.85 -3.78
C SER A 249 -16.48 -14.89 -5.30
N GLY A 250 -15.40 -15.51 -5.80
CA GLY A 250 -15.10 -15.66 -7.23
C GLY A 250 -15.79 -16.86 -7.83
#